data_AF-A0A842J3G9-F1
#
_entry.id   AF-A0A842J3G9-F1
#
_cell.length_a   1.000
_cell.length_b   1.000
_cell.length_c   1.000
_cell.angle_alpha   90.00
_cell.angle_beta   90.00
_cell.angle_gamma   90.00
#
_symmetry.space_group_name_H-M   'P 1'
#
loop_
_entity.id
_entity.type
_entity.pdbx_description
1 polymer ?
#
loop_
_entity_poly.entity_id
_entity_poly.type
_entity_poly.pdbx_seq_one_letter_code
_entity_poly.pdbx_strand_id
1 'polypeptide(L)' 'MEIKIKVFMGSRNNIEFQVNNFFKDKNFEIVDQTKRENTPQEVILLVLYREIEGDKK' A
#
# COMPACT_ATOMS: atom_id res chain seq x y z
N MET A 1 -10.91 15.89 4.72
CA MET A 1 -10.05 14.69 4.88
C MET A 1 -10.33 13.77 3.71
N GLU A 2 -9.34 13.57 2.83
CA GLU A 2 -9.48 12.74 1.62
C GLU A 2 -8.89 11.35 1.86
N ILE A 3 -9.64 10.30 1.51
CA ILE A 3 -9.15 8.91 1.53
C ILE A 3 -8.80 8.53 0.09
N LYS A 4 -7.58 8.05 -0.11
CA LYS A 4 -7.04 7.58 -1.39
C LYS A 4 -6.94 6.06 -1.37
N ILE A 5 -6.98 5.45 -2.56
CA ILE A 5 -6.86 4.01 -2.75
C ILE A 5 -5.67 3.71 -3.65
N LYS A 6 -4.84 2.73 -3.27
CA LYS A 6 -3.78 2.18 -4.11
C LYS A 6 -3.90 0.66 -4.17
N VAL A 7 -3.90 0.14 -5.38
CA VAL A 7 -3.87 -1.31 -5.64
C VAL A 7 -2.46 -1.69 -6.07
N PHE A 8 -1.90 -2.70 -5.40
CA PHE A 8 -0.63 -3.35 -5.74
C PHE A 8 -0.92 -4.77 -6.23
N MET A 9 -0.34 -5.15 -7.35
CA MET A 9 -0.46 -6.49 -7.91
C MET A 9 0.92 -7.01 -8.24
N GLY A 10 1.19 -8.27 -7.93
CA GLY A 10 2.47 -8.88 -8.25
C GLY A 10 2.74 -10.13 -7.43
N SER A 11 4.00 -10.56 -7.43
CA SER A 11 4.40 -11.69 -6.61
C SER A 11 4.43 -11.34 -5.13
N ARG A 12 4.20 -12.32 -4.26
CA ARG A 12 4.20 -12.15 -2.79
C ARG A 12 5.46 -11.43 -2.29
N ASN A 13 6.62 -11.74 -2.85
CA ASN A 13 7.92 -11.15 -2.49
C ASN A 13 8.13 -9.75 -3.08
N ASN A 14 7.42 -9.39 -4.14
CA ASN A 14 7.57 -8.09 -4.82
C ASN A 14 6.60 -7.03 -4.27
N ILE A 15 5.41 -7.42 -3.81
CA ILE A 15 4.40 -6.46 -3.33
C ILE A 15 4.91 -5.66 -2.13
N GLU A 16 5.59 -6.29 -1.19
CA GLU A 16 6.09 -5.60 0.01
C GLU A 16 7.12 -4.51 -0.37
N PHE A 17 7.99 -4.81 -1.33
CA PHE A 17 8.91 -3.83 -1.91
C PHE A 17 8.18 -2.68 -2.61
N GLN A 18 7.14 -2.98 -3.41
CA GLN A 18 6.35 -1.95 -4.10
C GLN A 18 5.61 -1.02 -3.12
N VAL A 19 5.03 -1.57 -2.05
CA VAL A 19 4.35 -0.82 -1.00
C VAL A 19 5.34 0.12 -0.32
N ASN A 20 6.47 -0.42 0.15
CA ASN A 20 7.50 0.37 0.82
C ASN A 20 8.04 1.48 -0.07
N ASN A 21 8.29 1.20 -1.35
CA ASN A 21 8.77 2.20 -2.29
C ASN A 21 7.73 3.28 -2.59
N PHE A 22 6.46 2.92 -2.76
CA PHE A 22 5.38 3.89 -3.02
C PHE A 22 5.17 4.87 -1.87
N PHE A 23 5.38 4.39 -0.65
CA PHE A 23 5.17 5.13 0.59
C PHE A 23 6.46 5.71 1.19
N LYS A 24 7.61 5.49 0.54
CA LYS A 24 8.93 5.90 1.03
C LYS A 24 9.05 7.40 1.27
N ASP A 25 8.45 8.22 0.43
CA ASP A 25 8.60 9.68 0.52
C ASP A 25 7.28 10.37 0.90
N LYS A 26 6.31 9.59 1.39
CA LYS A 26 4.98 10.09 1.78
C LYS A 26 4.86 10.10 3.29
N ASN A 27 4.28 11.15 3.84
CA ASN A 27 3.71 11.12 5.17
C ASN A 27 2.24 10.71 5.03
N PHE A 28 1.90 9.52 5.52
CA PHE A 28 0.61 8.90 5.29
C PHE A 28 0.22 7.99 6.44
N GLU A 29 -1.06 7.65 6.48
CA GLU A 29 -1.62 6.65 7.39
C GLU A 29 -2.49 5.69 6.59
N ILE A 30 -2.31 4.40 6.88
CA ILE A 30 -3.16 3.34 6.34
C ILE A 30 -4.46 3.32 7.14
N VAL A 31 -5.57 3.52 6.43
CA VAL A 31 -6.92 3.44 6.99
C VAL A 31 -7.37 1.99 7.05
N ASP A 32 -7.14 1.25 5.96
CA ASP A 32 -7.46 -0.17 5.85
C ASP A 32 -6.60 -0.81 4.75
N GLN A 33 -6.42 -2.13 4.83
CA GLN A 33 -5.79 -2.89 3.76
C GLN A 33 -6.42 -4.27 3.63
N THR A 34 -6.64 -4.70 2.39
CA THR A 34 -7.15 -6.04 2.07
C THR A 34 -6.21 -6.73 1.11
N LYS A 35 -5.79 -7.94 1.48
CA LYS A 35 -4.94 -8.81 0.66
C LYS A 35 -5.77 -9.97 0.11
N ARG A 36 -5.68 -10.20 -1.20
CA ARG A 36 -6.25 -11.37 -1.88
C ARG A 36 -5.14 -12.14 -2.57
N GLU A 37 -5.01 -13.43 -2.25
CA GLU A 37 -4.13 -14.33 -2.99
C GLU A 37 -4.90 -14.83 -4.21
N ASN A 38 -4.37 -14.55 -5.41
CA ASN A 38 -4.95 -15.04 -6.67
C ASN A 38 -4.39 -16.43 -6.99
N THR A 39 -3.10 -16.61 -6.71
CA THR A 39 -2.38 -17.90 -6.72
C THR A 39 -1.40 -17.92 -5.53
N PRO A 40 -0.72 -19.03 -5.22
CA PRO A 40 0.30 -19.05 -4.16
C PRO A 40 1.44 -18.04 -4.39
N GLN A 41 1.68 -17.65 -5.65
CA GLN A 41 2.72 -16.72 -6.05
C GLN A 41 2.19 -15.31 -6.26
N GLU A 42 0.96 -15.15 -6.75
CA GLU A 42 0.37 -13.85 -7.11
C GLU A 42 -0.61 -13.33 -6.07
N VAL A 43 -0.42 -12.08 -5.69
CA VAL A 43 -1.21 -11.40 -4.68
C VAL A 43 -1.73 -10.08 -5.25
N ILE A 44 -2.90 -9.68 -4.78
CA ILE A 44 -3.46 -8.34 -4.94
C ILE A 44 -3.56 -7.74 -3.54
N LEU A 45 -2.96 -6.59 -3.32
CA LEU A 45 -3.06 -5.82 -2.09
C LEU A 45 -3.73 -4.49 -2.38
N LEU A 46 -4.88 -4.25 -1.76
CA LEU A 46 -5.60 -2.99 -1.82
C LEU A 46 -5.33 -2.23 -0.53
N VAL A 47 -4.84 -1.00 -0.65
CA VAL A 47 -4.50 -0.12 0.48
C VAL A 47 -5.33 1.15 0.40
N LEU A 48 -6.14 1.38 1.42
CA LEU A 48 -6.84 2.63 1.68
C LEU A 48 -5.95 3.47 2.59
N TYR A 49 -5.58 4.68 2.18
CA TYR A 49 -4.66 5.54 2.92
C TYR A 49 -5.07 7.01 2.84
N ARG A 50 -4.60 7.81 3.80
CA ARG A 50 -4.69 9.27 3.76
C ARG A 50 -3.30 9.87 3.86
N GLU A 51 -3.05 10.95 3.13
CA GLU A 51 -1.82 11.74 3.28
C GLU A 51 -2.00 12.73 4.44
N ILE A 52 -0.95 12.89 5.24
CA ILE A 52 -0.93 13.75 6.43
C ILE A 52 0.08 14.87 6.19
N GLU A 53 -0.27 16.11 6.54
CA GLU A 53 0.66 17.24 6.48
C GLU A 53 1.69 17.14 7.62
N GLY A 54 2.98 17.27 7.28
CA GLY A 54 4.10 17.29 8.24
C GLY A 54 5.31 16.45 7.79
N ASP A 55 6.44 16.62 8.48
CA ASP A 55 7.67 15.85 8.25
C ASP A 55 7.48 14.37 8.57
N LYS A 56 8.18 13.52 7.80
CA LYS A 56 8.15 12.07 7.97
C LYS A 56 8.81 11.69 9.31
N LYS A 57 8.08 10.96 10.17
CA LYS A 57 8.61 10.43 11.45
C LYS A 57 9.82 9.51 11.25
#